data_AF-A0A674NC16-F1
#
_entry.id   AF-A0A674NC16-F1
#
_cell.length_a   1.000
_cell.length_b   1.000
_cell.length_c   1.000
_cell.angle_alpha   90.00
_cell.angle_beta   90.00
_cell.angle_gamma   90.00
#
_symmetry.space_group_name_H-M   'P 1'
#
loop_
_entity.id
_entity.type
_entity.pdbx_description
1 polymer ?
#
loop_
_entity_poly.entity_id
_entity_poly.type
_entity_poly.pdbx_seq_one_letter_code
_entity_poly.pdbx_strand_id
1 'polypeptide(L)'
;EIKDLFQYITRYSPKCVELDHSLKPFIPDFIPAVGDIDAFLKVPRPDGAPDNLGLLVLDEPSVKQSDPTVMSLWLSEESKQHTVTKKVTSVASPHTNPRQVDSWVESIGALHRSKPPASVLYSRAMPTIDSLMQEWPPEVEELLAALQLPSARLGCSLAQYADLICCLLDVPVYGSRIQALHLLFTLFLESRDLQHFTHEDPHHTPDRIPSHS
;
A
#
# COMPACT_ATOMS: atom_id res chain seq x y z
N GLU A 1 4.99 -74.48 -47.04
CA GLU A 1 5.10 -73.12 -47.61
C GLU A 1 4.77 -72.02 -46.60
N ILE A 2 3.51 -71.73 -46.24
CA ILE A 2 3.20 -70.61 -45.30
C ILE A 2 3.83 -70.82 -43.91
N LYS A 3 3.84 -72.05 -43.39
CA LYS A 3 4.45 -72.37 -42.09
C LYS A 3 5.97 -72.18 -42.06
N ASP A 4 6.65 -72.38 -43.20
CA ASP A 4 8.10 -72.18 -43.30
C ASP A 4 8.44 -70.68 -43.30
N LEU A 5 7.55 -69.83 -43.82
CA LEU A 5 7.71 -68.38 -43.80
C LEU A 5 7.70 -67.82 -42.36
N PHE A 6 6.84 -68.35 -41.48
CA PHE A 6 6.79 -67.94 -40.07
C PHE A 6 8.04 -68.36 -39.27
N GLN A 7 8.75 -69.42 -39.68
CA GLN A 7 10.03 -69.76 -39.06
C GLN A 7 11.10 -68.69 -39.29
N TYR A 8 11.09 -67.99 -40.44
CA TYR A 8 12.03 -66.91 -40.71
C TYR A 8 11.81 -65.69 -39.81
N ILE A 9 10.56 -65.39 -39.43
CA ILE A 9 10.24 -64.30 -38.50
C ILE A 9 10.84 -64.60 -37.12
N THR A 10 10.68 -65.83 -36.63
CA THR A 10 11.20 -66.25 -35.31
C THR A 10 12.73 -66.29 -35.26
N ARG A 11 13.39 -66.48 -36.41
CA ARG A 11 14.85 -66.50 -36.54
C ARG A 11 15.45 -65.11 -36.73
N TYR A 12 14.64 -64.08 -36.98
CA TYR A 12 15.12 -62.72 -37.13
C TYR A 12 15.38 -62.11 -35.75
N SER A 13 16.66 -62.00 -35.39
CA SER A 13 17.09 -61.14 -34.29
C SER A 13 17.57 -59.82 -34.89
N PRO A 14 16.93 -58.68 -34.57
CA PRO A 14 17.40 -57.38 -35.06
C PRO A 14 18.82 -57.16 -34.55
N LYS A 15 19.74 -56.87 -35.47
CA LYS A 15 21.09 -56.44 -35.11
C LYS A 15 21.00 -54.97 -34.70
N CYS A 16 21.23 -54.67 -33.42
CA CYS A 16 21.45 -53.31 -32.98
C CYS A 16 22.85 -52.90 -33.48
N VAL A 17 22.90 -52.21 -34.62
CA VAL A 17 24.14 -51.64 -35.14
C VAL A 17 24.27 -50.25 -34.52
N GLU A 18 25.11 -50.13 -33.51
CA GLU A 18 25.55 -48.82 -33.04
C GLU A 18 26.50 -48.24 -34.11
N LEU A 19 26.02 -47.23 -34.83
CA LEU A 19 26.85 -46.47 -35.76
C LEU A 19 27.76 -45.53 -34.96
N ASP A 20 29.01 -45.36 -35.37
CA ASP A 20 29.87 -44.32 -34.83
C ASP A 20 29.45 -42.97 -35.44
N HIS A 21 28.98 -42.05 -34.61
CA HIS A 21 28.56 -40.71 -35.02
C HIS A 21 29.45 -39.67 -34.35
N SER A 22 29.87 -38.62 -35.07
CA SER A 22 30.64 -37.52 -34.44
C SER A 22 29.81 -36.71 -33.44
N LEU A 23 28.48 -36.79 -33.54
CA LEU A 23 27.52 -36.10 -32.67
C LEU A 23 26.47 -37.11 -32.19
N LYS A 24 26.48 -37.41 -30.89
CA LYS A 24 25.42 -38.18 -30.23
C LYS A 24 24.44 -37.18 -29.60
N PRO A 25 23.14 -37.19 -29.95
CA PRO A 25 22.16 -36.35 -29.29
C PRO A 25 22.12 -36.68 -27.80
N PHE A 26 22.42 -35.71 -26.95
CA PHE A 26 22.24 -35.83 -25.51
C PHE A 26 20.78 -35.54 -25.19
N ILE A 27 20.03 -36.57 -24.83
CA ILE A 27 18.68 -36.44 -24.26
C ILE A 27 18.87 -36.64 -22.75
N PRO A 28 18.78 -35.57 -21.93
CA PRO A 28 18.86 -35.71 -20.49
C PRO A 28 17.69 -36.56 -19.99
N ASP A 29 17.93 -37.40 -18.98
CA ASP A 29 16.86 -38.19 -18.33
C ASP A 29 15.83 -37.28 -17.63
N PHE A 30 16.24 -36.06 -17.27
CA PHE A 30 15.40 -35.06 -16.62
C PHE A 30 15.64 -33.69 -17.23
N ILE A 31 14.56 -33.08 -17.74
CA ILE A 31 14.55 -31.69 -18.19
C ILE A 31 14.05 -30.86 -17.00
N PRO A 32 14.80 -29.84 -16.53
CA PRO A 32 14.31 -28.98 -15.46
C PRO A 32 13.08 -28.20 -15.97
N ALA A 33 11.94 -28.42 -15.33
CA ALA A 33 10.71 -27.67 -15.58
C ALA A 33 10.79 -26.29 -14.90
N VAL A 34 11.70 -25.44 -15.38
CA VAL A 34 11.60 -24.00 -15.11
C VAL A 34 10.60 -23.48 -16.14
N GLY A 35 9.32 -23.48 -15.76
CA GLY A 35 8.23 -23.10 -16.65
C GLY A 35 8.37 -21.64 -17.10
N ASP A 36 8.20 -21.41 -18.39
CA ASP A 36 7.85 -20.10 -18.92
C ASP A 36 6.55 -19.61 -18.28
N ILE A 37 6.31 -18.29 -18.32
CA ILE A 37 5.07 -17.68 -17.84
C ILE A 37 3.91 -18.36 -18.54
N ASP A 38 2.98 -18.95 -17.78
CA ASP A 38 1.81 -19.64 -18.33
C ASP A 38 1.05 -18.71 -19.28
N ALA A 39 0.86 -19.15 -20.51
CA ALA A 39 0.14 -18.40 -21.54
C ALA A 39 -1.39 -18.44 -21.35
N PHE A 40 -1.88 -18.93 -20.21
CA PHE A 40 -3.30 -19.15 -19.89
C PHE A 40 -4.00 -20.11 -20.87
N LEU A 41 -3.22 -20.98 -21.54
CA LEU A 41 -3.73 -22.01 -22.42
C LEU A 41 -4.25 -23.18 -21.58
N LYS A 42 -5.49 -23.06 -21.09
CA LYS A 42 -6.13 -24.11 -20.29
C LYS A 42 -6.60 -25.24 -21.18
N VAL A 43 -5.97 -26.40 -21.03
CA VAL A 43 -6.45 -27.64 -21.65
C VAL A 43 -7.76 -28.01 -20.95
N PRO A 44 -8.88 -28.15 -21.67
CA PRO A 44 -10.14 -28.55 -21.06
C PRO A 44 -10.00 -29.94 -20.45
N ARG A 45 -10.73 -30.20 -19.37
CA ARG A 45 -10.64 -31.48 -18.70
C ARG A 45 -10.97 -32.63 -19.68
N PRO A 46 -10.22 -33.74 -19.66
CA PRO A 46 -10.42 -34.85 -20.59
C PRO A 46 -11.74 -35.60 -20.36
N ASP A 47 -12.40 -35.39 -19.21
CA ASP A 47 -13.71 -35.95 -18.87
C ASP A 47 -14.89 -35.05 -19.28
N GLY A 48 -14.63 -33.87 -19.87
CA GLY A 48 -15.66 -32.95 -20.38
C GLY A 48 -16.47 -32.23 -19.29
N ALA A 49 -16.12 -32.39 -18.02
CA ALA A 49 -16.73 -31.64 -16.93
C ALA A 49 -16.28 -30.16 -16.97
N PRO A 50 -17.11 -29.22 -16.48
CA PRO A 50 -16.74 -27.80 -16.48
C PRO A 50 -15.50 -27.57 -15.62
N ASP A 51 -14.56 -26.80 -16.16
CA ASP A 51 -13.42 -26.28 -15.42
C ASP A 51 -13.73 -24.86 -14.96
N ASN A 52 -13.68 -24.64 -13.64
CA ASN A 52 -13.98 -23.35 -13.01
C ASN A 52 -12.70 -22.63 -12.53
N LEU A 53 -11.52 -23.12 -12.91
CA LEU A 53 -10.24 -22.44 -12.66
C LEU A 53 -10.24 -21.05 -13.34
N GLY A 54 -9.97 -19.99 -12.58
CA GLY A 54 -10.10 -18.60 -13.02
C GLY A 54 -11.47 -17.96 -12.73
N LEU A 55 -12.51 -18.75 -12.48
CA LEU A 55 -13.83 -18.27 -12.04
C LEU A 55 -13.99 -18.33 -10.51
N LEU A 56 -13.50 -19.42 -9.88
CA LEU A 56 -13.56 -19.61 -8.43
C LEU A 56 -12.28 -19.20 -7.70
N VAL A 57 -11.13 -19.38 -8.34
CA VAL A 57 -9.80 -19.04 -7.83
C VAL A 57 -9.08 -18.28 -8.92
N LEU A 58 -8.61 -17.07 -8.60
CA LEU A 58 -7.84 -16.25 -9.52
C LEU A 58 -6.51 -16.96 -9.79
N ASP A 59 -6.20 -17.16 -11.06
CA ASP A 59 -4.97 -17.80 -11.48
C ASP A 59 -3.94 -16.71 -11.79
N GLU A 60 -3.05 -16.44 -10.83
CA GLU A 60 -2.03 -15.41 -10.97
C GLU A 60 -0.72 -16.03 -11.51
N PRO A 61 -0.21 -15.57 -12.67
CA PRO A 61 1.02 -16.07 -13.28
C PRO A 61 2.25 -15.44 -12.61
N SER A 62 2.29 -15.46 -11.28
CA SER A 62 3.35 -14.88 -10.47
C SER A 62 3.89 -15.91 -9.48
N VAL A 63 5.22 -15.99 -9.39
CA VAL A 63 5.91 -16.78 -8.35
C VAL A 63 5.52 -16.28 -6.95
N LYS A 64 5.14 -15.00 -6.83
CA LYS A 64 4.60 -14.40 -5.61
C LYS A 64 3.12 -14.10 -5.83
N GLN A 65 2.27 -14.98 -5.34
CA GLN A 65 0.81 -14.78 -5.40
C GLN A 65 0.38 -13.70 -4.41
N SER A 66 -0.66 -12.95 -4.78
CA SER A 66 -1.26 -11.95 -3.90
C SER A 66 -1.95 -12.60 -2.69
N ASP A 67 -2.00 -11.87 -1.58
CA ASP A 67 -2.80 -12.30 -0.43
C ASP A 67 -4.29 -12.06 -0.76
N PRO A 68 -5.14 -13.11 -0.75
CA PRO A 68 -6.57 -12.97 -1.05
C PRO A 68 -7.29 -11.98 -0.12
N THR A 69 -6.80 -11.81 1.11
CA THR A 69 -7.33 -10.87 2.09
C THR A 69 -7.03 -9.43 1.68
N VAL A 70 -5.79 -9.15 1.29
CA VAL A 70 -5.37 -7.82 0.83
C VAL A 70 -6.08 -7.48 -0.49
N MET A 71 -6.18 -8.44 -1.41
CA MET A 71 -6.95 -8.27 -2.66
C MET A 71 -8.42 -7.95 -2.39
N SER A 72 -9.06 -8.66 -1.44
CA SER A 72 -10.45 -8.37 -1.05
C SER A 72 -10.62 -6.98 -0.45
N LEU A 73 -9.61 -6.47 0.28
CA LEU A 73 -9.60 -5.12 0.83
C LEU A 73 -9.48 -4.08 -0.29
N TRP A 74 -8.60 -4.30 -1.28
CA TRP A 74 -8.48 -3.47 -2.47
C TRP A 74 -9.80 -3.39 -3.25
N LEU A 75 -10.40 -4.54 -3.57
CA LEU A 75 -11.66 -4.61 -4.30
C LEU A 75 -12.81 -3.94 -3.54
N SER A 76 -12.87 -4.10 -2.22
CA SER A 76 -13.88 -3.43 -1.39
C SER A 76 -13.73 -1.91 -1.41
N GLU A 77 -12.48 -1.43 -1.40
CA GLU A 77 -12.17 -0.01 -1.47
C GLU A 77 -12.55 0.57 -2.84
N GLU A 78 -12.15 -0.09 -3.92
CA GLU A 78 -12.41 0.36 -5.30
C GLU A 78 -13.91 0.32 -5.65
N SER A 79 -14.61 -0.73 -5.23
CA SER A 79 -16.05 -0.89 -5.46
C SER A 79 -16.92 0.04 -4.60
N LYS A 80 -16.36 0.67 -3.56
CA LYS A 80 -17.08 1.41 -2.49
C LYS A 80 -18.19 0.60 -1.79
N GLN A 81 -18.25 -0.71 -2.02
CA GLN A 81 -19.22 -1.62 -1.40
C GLN A 81 -18.70 -2.03 -0.04
N HIS A 82 -19.29 -1.46 1.02
CA HIS A 82 -18.89 -1.70 2.42
C HIS A 82 -19.53 -2.95 3.04
N THR A 83 -20.24 -3.76 2.25
CA THR A 83 -21.13 -4.82 2.71
C THR A 83 -20.49 -6.20 2.85
N VAL A 84 -19.24 -6.40 2.41
CA VAL A 84 -18.53 -7.67 2.61
C VAL A 84 -17.83 -7.65 3.97
N THR A 85 -18.16 -8.62 4.82
CA THR A 85 -17.49 -8.84 6.12
C THR A 85 -16.00 -9.03 5.89
N LYS A 86 -15.20 -8.01 6.28
CA LYS A 86 -13.74 -8.01 6.16
C LYS A 86 -13.15 -9.04 7.13
N LYS A 87 -12.95 -10.27 6.66
CA LYS A 87 -12.29 -11.32 7.44
C LYS A 87 -10.79 -11.13 7.34
N VAL A 88 -10.21 -10.37 8.26
CA VAL A 88 -8.75 -10.22 8.37
C VAL A 88 -8.18 -11.57 8.82
N THR A 89 -7.28 -12.13 8.03
CA THR A 89 -6.52 -13.33 8.38
C THR A 89 -5.53 -12.99 9.50
N SER A 90 -5.43 -13.89 10.48
CA SER A 90 -4.40 -13.78 11.52
C SER A 90 -3.15 -14.52 11.07
N VAL A 91 -1.98 -13.93 11.34
CA VAL A 91 -0.70 -14.61 11.12
C VAL A 91 -0.48 -15.57 12.27
N ALA A 92 -0.50 -16.88 11.99
CA ALA A 92 -0.17 -17.89 12.98
C ALA A 92 1.34 -17.83 13.29
N SER A 93 1.68 -17.65 14.57
CA SER A 93 3.07 -17.63 15.09
C SER A 93 3.99 -16.56 14.43
N PRO A 94 3.79 -15.26 14.71
CA PRO A 94 4.56 -14.15 14.13
C PRO A 94 6.08 -14.26 14.37
N HIS A 95 6.48 -14.86 15.49
CA HIS A 95 7.88 -15.05 15.88
C HIS A 95 8.64 -16.00 14.95
N THR A 96 7.94 -16.91 14.27
CA THR A 96 8.55 -17.90 13.38
C THR A 96 8.63 -17.37 11.94
N ASN A 97 7.69 -16.50 11.53
CA ASN A 97 7.58 -15.98 10.17
C ASN A 97 7.50 -14.45 10.12
N PRO A 98 8.58 -13.71 10.48
CA PRO A 98 8.59 -12.24 10.42
C PRO A 98 8.35 -11.70 9.00
N ARG A 99 8.84 -12.43 7.97
CA ARG A 99 8.68 -12.03 6.57
C ARG A 99 7.22 -11.91 6.11
N GLN A 100 6.32 -12.73 6.65
CA GLN A 100 4.89 -12.65 6.32
C GLN A 100 4.27 -11.38 6.92
N VAL A 101 4.70 -11.01 8.12
CA VAL A 101 4.27 -9.77 8.78
C VAL A 101 4.76 -8.56 7.99
N ASP A 102 6.05 -8.52 7.62
CA ASP A 102 6.62 -7.43 6.84
C ASP A 102 5.92 -7.26 5.48
N SER A 103 5.69 -8.38 4.77
CA SER A 103 4.96 -8.38 3.50
C SER A 103 3.53 -7.90 3.65
N TRP A 104 2.86 -8.23 4.75
CA TRP A 104 1.50 -7.75 5.02
C TRP A 104 1.48 -6.26 5.35
N VAL A 105 2.43 -5.78 6.17
CA VAL A 105 2.58 -4.35 6.51
C VAL A 105 2.84 -3.52 5.26
N GLU A 106 3.73 -3.97 4.38
CA GLU A 106 3.99 -3.29 3.10
C GLU A 106 2.74 -3.23 2.23
N SER A 107 2.00 -4.34 2.15
CA SER A 107 0.77 -4.46 1.35
C SER A 107 -0.36 -3.54 1.85
N ILE A 108 -0.57 -3.48 3.17
CA ILE A 108 -1.55 -2.58 3.79
C ILE A 108 -1.08 -1.12 3.71
N GLY A 109 0.21 -0.86 3.87
CA GLY A 109 0.80 0.47 3.68
C GLY A 109 0.58 0.98 2.26
N ALA A 110 0.71 0.13 1.24
CA ALA A 110 0.36 0.46 -0.14
C ALA A 110 -1.13 0.80 -0.32
N LEU A 111 -2.03 0.02 0.29
CA LEU A 111 -3.48 0.30 0.28
C LEU A 111 -3.82 1.64 0.97
N HIS A 112 -3.10 2.01 2.02
CA HIS A 112 -3.31 3.32 2.67
C HIS A 112 -2.70 4.46 1.86
N ARG A 113 -1.61 4.25 1.13
CA ARG A 113 -1.03 5.27 0.23
C ARG A 113 -1.94 5.59 -0.95
N SER A 114 -2.71 4.63 -1.43
CA SER A 114 -3.71 4.89 -2.49
C SER A 114 -4.97 5.57 -1.98
N LYS A 115 -5.21 5.59 -0.67
CA LYS A 115 -6.32 6.36 -0.11
C LYS A 115 -5.98 7.84 -0.19
N PRO A 116 -6.92 8.69 -0.65
CA PRO A 116 -6.75 10.12 -0.41
C PRO A 116 -6.61 10.32 1.10
N PRO A 117 -5.73 11.24 1.54
CA PRO A 117 -5.61 11.56 2.95
C PRO A 117 -6.99 11.87 3.52
N ALA A 118 -7.24 11.42 4.74
CA ALA A 118 -8.53 11.60 5.41
C ALA A 118 -8.89 13.09 5.41
N SER A 119 -9.78 13.49 4.50
CA SER A 119 -10.21 14.87 4.38
C SER A 119 -11.31 15.12 5.40
N VAL A 120 -11.06 16.06 6.31
CA VAL A 120 -12.04 16.46 7.30
C VAL A 120 -13.01 17.44 6.65
N LEU A 121 -14.22 16.94 6.36
CA LEU A 121 -15.32 17.77 5.88
C LEU A 121 -15.94 18.52 7.07
N TYR A 122 -15.72 19.83 7.12
CA TYR A 122 -16.36 20.68 8.11
C TYR A 122 -17.84 20.88 7.78
N SER A 123 -18.68 20.91 8.82
CA SER A 123 -20.13 21.03 8.66
C SER A 123 -20.58 22.43 8.21
N ARG A 124 -19.74 23.43 8.45
CA ARG A 124 -19.95 24.85 8.13
C ARG A 124 -18.65 25.46 7.62
N ALA A 125 -18.77 26.64 7.01
CA ALA A 125 -17.61 27.41 6.55
C ALA A 125 -16.63 27.64 7.70
N MET A 126 -15.42 27.13 7.54
CA MET A 126 -14.30 27.35 8.46
C MET A 126 -13.26 28.24 7.74
N PRO A 127 -12.52 29.08 8.48
CA PRO A 127 -11.36 29.77 7.93
C PRO A 127 -10.35 28.77 7.35
N THR A 128 -9.63 29.18 6.30
CA THR A 128 -8.49 28.41 5.81
C THR A 128 -7.31 28.57 6.76
N ILE A 129 -6.42 27.56 6.79
CA ILE A 129 -5.21 27.61 7.63
C ILE A 129 -4.36 28.83 7.26
N ASP A 130 -4.16 29.10 5.97
CA ASP A 130 -3.40 30.26 5.48
C ASP A 130 -3.94 31.58 6.02
N SER A 131 -5.27 31.71 6.13
CA SER A 131 -5.90 32.92 6.67
C SER A 131 -5.64 33.10 8.16
N LEU A 132 -5.48 32.01 8.91
CA LEU A 132 -5.22 32.02 10.35
C LEU A 132 -3.72 32.16 10.67
N MET A 133 -2.85 31.89 9.71
CA MET A 133 -1.39 32.06 9.84
C MET A 133 -0.93 33.47 9.49
N GLN A 134 -1.83 34.35 9.08
CA GLN A 134 -1.54 35.76 8.82
C GLN A 134 -1.05 36.46 10.09
N GLU A 135 -0.13 37.41 9.93
CA GLU A 135 0.33 38.28 11.01
C GLU A 135 -0.85 39.00 11.68
N TRP A 136 -0.79 39.12 13.01
CA TRP A 136 -1.81 39.81 13.79
C TRP A 136 -1.82 41.30 13.44
N PRO A 137 -3.00 41.95 13.43
CA PRO A 137 -3.06 43.40 13.34
C PRO A 137 -2.23 44.04 14.47
N PRO A 138 -1.52 45.15 14.21
CA PRO A 138 -0.59 45.75 15.18
C PRO A 138 -1.30 46.14 16.49
N GLU A 139 -2.55 46.56 16.40
CA GLU A 139 -3.39 46.91 17.56
C GLU A 139 -3.62 45.70 18.48
N VAL A 140 -3.79 44.51 17.90
CA VAL A 140 -4.01 43.26 18.64
C VAL A 140 -2.69 42.75 19.20
N GLU A 141 -1.61 42.84 18.43
CA GLU A 141 -0.27 42.44 18.87
C GLU A 141 0.19 43.26 20.08
N GLU A 142 0.01 44.58 20.07
CA GLU A 142 0.33 45.45 21.21
C GLU A 142 -0.48 45.08 22.47
N LEU A 143 -1.78 44.76 22.30
CA LEU A 143 -2.64 44.31 23.39
C LEU A 143 -2.21 42.94 23.93
N LEU A 144 -1.82 42.01 23.06
CA LEU A 144 -1.37 40.67 23.44
C LEU A 144 0.03 40.71 24.09
N ALA A 145 0.88 41.65 23.71
CA ALA A 145 2.15 41.90 24.38
C ALA A 145 1.96 42.47 25.80
N ALA A 146 0.93 43.30 25.99
CA ALA A 146 0.58 43.87 27.29
C ALA A 146 -0.20 42.90 28.19
N LEU A 147 -1.00 42.00 27.60
CA LEU A 147 -1.88 41.07 28.32
C LEU A 147 -1.28 39.66 28.34
N GLN A 148 -1.09 39.12 29.55
CA GLN A 148 -0.80 37.69 29.67
C GLN A 148 -2.01 36.88 29.20
N LEU A 149 -1.76 35.88 28.33
CA LEU A 149 -2.78 34.95 27.87
C LEU A 149 -3.55 34.37 29.08
N PRO A 150 -4.87 34.14 28.94
CA PRO A 150 -5.69 33.64 30.04
C PRO A 150 -5.07 32.38 30.64
N SER A 151 -4.54 32.49 31.85
CA SER A 151 -3.92 31.33 32.49
C SER A 151 -4.97 30.24 32.78
N ALA A 152 -4.57 28.97 32.79
CA ALA A 152 -5.43 27.82 33.13
C ALA A 152 -6.02 27.89 34.56
N ARG A 153 -5.73 28.95 35.32
CA ARG A 153 -6.32 29.27 36.63
C ARG A 153 -7.62 30.07 36.52
N LEU A 154 -8.06 30.43 35.32
CA LEU A 154 -9.39 30.99 35.13
C LEU A 154 -10.40 29.98 35.70
N GLY A 155 -11.35 30.45 36.52
CA GLY A 155 -12.38 29.61 37.14
C GLY A 155 -13.44 29.12 36.16
N CYS A 156 -13.04 28.65 34.98
CA CYS A 156 -13.91 28.16 33.93
C CYS A 156 -13.71 26.67 33.67
N SER A 157 -14.70 26.05 33.04
CA SER A 157 -14.59 24.65 32.60
C SER A 157 -13.66 24.53 31.38
N LEU A 158 -13.08 23.34 31.15
CA LEU A 158 -12.23 23.06 29.99
C LEU A 158 -12.91 23.42 28.66
N ALA A 159 -14.21 23.16 28.53
CA ALA A 159 -14.98 23.48 27.33
C ALA A 159 -15.06 25.01 27.10
N GLN A 160 -15.29 25.79 28.15
CA GLN A 160 -15.32 27.24 28.07
C GLN A 160 -13.94 27.83 27.79
N TYR A 161 -12.89 27.24 28.36
CA TYR A 161 -11.52 27.62 28.07
C TYR A 161 -11.18 27.37 26.60
N ALA A 162 -11.53 26.19 26.07
CA ALA A 162 -11.34 25.87 24.66
C ALA A 162 -12.10 26.84 23.75
N ASP A 163 -13.36 27.16 24.09
CA ASP A 163 -14.15 28.13 23.32
C ASP A 163 -13.51 29.52 23.34
N LEU A 164 -12.95 29.95 24.48
CA LEU A 164 -12.26 31.23 24.62
C LEU A 164 -10.98 31.29 23.77
N ILE A 165 -10.17 30.23 23.77
CA ILE A 165 -8.95 30.16 22.95
C ILE A 165 -9.31 30.10 21.45
N CYS A 166 -10.33 29.33 21.07
CA CYS A 166 -10.81 29.33 19.69
C CYS A 166 -11.30 30.72 19.26
N CYS A 167 -12.05 31.43 20.12
CA CYS A 167 -12.46 32.80 19.85
C CYS A 167 -11.28 33.77 19.75
N LEU A 168 -10.24 33.59 20.55
CA LEU A 168 -9.04 34.42 20.48
C LEU A 168 -8.37 34.26 19.11
N LEU A 169 -8.25 33.03 18.62
CA LEU A 169 -7.61 32.68 17.34
C LEU A 169 -8.56 32.78 16.12
N ASP A 170 -9.67 33.50 16.24
CA ASP A 170 -10.69 33.65 15.18
C ASP A 170 -11.24 32.32 14.60
N VAL A 171 -11.23 31.25 15.39
CA VAL A 171 -11.80 29.94 15.03
C VAL A 171 -13.26 29.86 15.51
N PRO A 172 -14.26 29.80 14.61
CA PRO A 172 -15.66 29.77 15.01
C PRO A 172 -16.02 28.42 15.64
N VAL A 173 -16.60 28.45 16.84
CA VAL A 173 -17.17 27.28 17.50
C VAL A 173 -18.67 27.19 17.19
N TYR A 174 -19.06 26.15 16.46
CA TYR A 174 -20.47 25.86 16.17
C TYR A 174 -21.03 24.82 17.16
N GLY A 175 -21.81 23.84 16.68
CA GLY A 175 -22.40 22.81 17.54
C GLY A 175 -21.38 21.81 18.09
N SER A 176 -20.35 21.46 17.31
CA SER A 176 -19.29 20.53 17.74
C SER A 176 -17.95 21.24 17.84
N ARG A 177 -17.34 21.18 19.03
CA ARG A 177 -15.99 21.68 19.31
C ARG A 177 -14.90 20.88 18.62
N ILE A 178 -15.21 19.64 18.22
CA ILE A 178 -14.24 18.75 17.58
C ILE A 178 -13.71 19.37 16.29
N GLN A 179 -14.58 20.00 15.49
CA GLN A 179 -14.20 20.64 14.24
C GLN A 179 -13.30 21.86 14.47
N ALA A 180 -13.63 22.68 15.48
CA ALA A 180 -12.82 23.84 15.85
C ALA A 180 -11.44 23.42 16.42
N LEU A 181 -11.43 22.42 17.31
CA LEU A 181 -10.18 21.88 17.86
C LEU A 181 -9.31 21.20 16.81
N HIS A 182 -9.93 20.51 15.85
CA HIS A 182 -9.18 19.96 14.71
C HIS A 182 -8.45 21.09 13.97
N LEU A 183 -9.14 22.16 13.59
CA LEU A 183 -8.52 23.30 12.91
C LEU A 183 -7.41 23.95 13.76
N LEU A 184 -7.63 24.10 15.07
CA LEU A 184 -6.65 24.65 16.00
C LEU A 184 -5.39 23.78 16.09
N PHE A 185 -5.53 22.46 16.14
CA PHE A 185 -4.37 21.55 16.13
C PHE A 185 -3.69 21.52 14.77
N THR A 186 -4.44 21.62 13.66
CA THR A 186 -3.83 21.72 12.33
C THR A 186 -3.03 23.02 12.21
N LEU A 187 -3.57 24.15 12.66
CA LEU A 187 -2.86 25.43 12.72
C LEU A 187 -1.57 25.32 13.54
N PHE A 188 -1.62 24.66 14.70
CA PHE A 188 -0.45 24.45 15.54
C PHE A 188 0.63 23.62 14.82
N LEU A 189 0.26 22.53 14.16
CA LEU A 189 1.22 21.69 13.44
C LEU A 189 1.89 22.45 12.29
N GLU A 190 1.11 23.19 11.49
CA GLU A 190 1.63 24.00 10.38
C GLU A 190 2.55 25.11 10.89
N SER A 191 2.19 25.77 12.00
CA SER A 191 3.06 26.79 12.62
C SER A 191 4.39 26.23 13.13
N ARG A 192 4.37 25.01 13.70
CA ARG A 192 5.57 24.33 14.18
C ARG A 192 6.48 23.96 13.02
N ASP A 193 5.90 23.48 11.93
CA ASP A 193 6.65 23.06 10.76
C ASP A 193 7.29 24.30 10.08
N LEU A 194 6.61 25.46 10.02
CA LEU A 194 7.22 26.73 9.57
C LEU A 194 8.34 27.25 10.48
N GLN A 195 8.21 27.09 11.81
CA GLN A 195 9.26 27.48 12.74
C GLN A 195 10.55 26.66 12.55
N HIS A 196 10.42 25.39 12.14
CA HIS A 196 11.58 24.56 11.82
C HIS A 196 12.35 25.10 10.61
N PHE A 197 11.66 25.61 9.59
CA PHE A 197 12.31 26.22 8.41
C PHE A 197 12.97 27.57 8.71
N THR A 198 12.46 28.34 9.67
CA THR A 198 13.06 29.62 10.07
C THR A 198 14.28 29.45 10.98
N HIS A 199 14.41 28.29 11.63
CA HIS A 199 15.54 27.98 12.52
C HIS A 199 16.66 27.16 11.84
N GLU A 200 16.48 26.68 10.61
CA GLU A 200 17.57 26.16 9.79
C GLU A 200 18.40 27.34 9.24
N ASP A 201 19.59 27.51 9.83
CA ASP A 201 20.53 28.61 9.57
C ASP A 201 20.82 28.89 8.08
N PRO A 202 21.01 30.18 7.69
CA PRO A 202 21.37 30.60 6.33
C PRO A 202 22.83 30.28 5.93
N HIS A 203 23.52 29.39 6.65
CA HIS A 203 24.94 29.08 6.40
C HIS A 203 25.21 27.87 5.53
N HIS A 204 24.20 27.21 4.96
CA HIS A 204 24.45 26.23 3.89
C HIS A 204 24.57 26.94 2.54
N THR A 205 25.76 27.47 2.24
CA THR A 205 26.14 27.79 0.87
C THR A 205 26.07 26.49 0.04
N PRO A 206 25.26 26.41 -1.02
CA PRO A 206 25.34 25.27 -1.92
C PRO A 206 26.70 25.31 -2.62
N ASP A 207 27.48 24.25 -2.44
CA ASP A 207 28.73 24.06 -3.17
C ASP A 207 28.47 24.22 -4.67
N ARG A 208 29.09 25.25 -5.26
CA ARG A 208 29.15 25.42 -6.71
C ARG A 208 29.83 24.19 -7.30
N ILE A 209 29.07 23.40 -8.05
CA ILE A 209 29.59 22.38 -8.96
C ILE A 209 30.59 23.06 -9.92
N PRO A 210 31.86 22.66 -9.98
CA PRO A 210 32.77 23.19 -10.97
C PRO A 210 32.41 22.60 -12.33
N SER A 211 32.10 23.47 -13.28
CA SER A 211 31.98 23.13 -14.70
C SER A 211 33.35 22.67 -15.22
N HIS A 212 33.49 21.38 -15.48
CA HIS A 212 34.62 20.86 -16.25
C HIS A 212 34.46 21.23 -17.73
N SER A 213 35.51 21.85 -18.25
CA SER A 213 35.78 22.02 -19.69
C SER A 213 36.09 20.70 -20.38
#